data_AF-A0A1I2GCQ3-F1
#
_entry.id   AF-A0A1I2GCQ3-F1
#
_cell.length_a   1.000
_cell.length_b   1.000
_cell.length_c   1.000
_cell.angle_alpha   90.00
_cell.angle_beta   90.00
_cell.angle_gamma   90.00
#
_symmetry.space_group_name_H-M   'P 1'
#
loop_
_entity.id
_entity.type
_entity.pdbx_description
1 polymer ?
#
loop_
_entity_poly.entity_id
_entity_poly.type
_entity_poly.pdbx_seq_one_letter_code
_entity_poly.pdbx_strand_id
1 'polypeptide(L)'
;RGTPGDDVLTGTSAAERFEAGDGNDRMIGRGGADVFLGEAGNDYIRVSDLGFRLVDGGIGNDTLALGGSNLNLNLTDMGGKISGIETIRLFGTGDNTLTLTAADVLNLSDTTNTLRVNGNAGDRIVGLSHGWGDGGVHGDFHTFFNDAAVLLVGVNVTTDFV
;
A
#
# COMPACT_ATOMS: atom_id res chain seq x y z
N ARG A 1 -11.14 -13.35 12.46
CA ARG A 1 -12.28 -12.42 12.60
C ARG A 1 -12.01 -11.60 13.85
N GLY A 2 -12.07 -10.28 13.75
CA GLY A 2 -12.08 -9.38 14.89
C GLY A 2 -13.51 -9.03 15.33
N THR A 3 -13.66 -7.83 15.84
CA THR A 3 -14.82 -7.24 16.52
C THR A 3 -15.05 -5.83 15.98
N PRO A 4 -16.10 -5.09 16.43
CA PRO A 4 -16.30 -3.69 16.05
C PRO A 4 -15.35 -2.68 16.72
N GLY A 5 -14.22 -3.09 17.27
CA GLY A 5 -13.23 -2.18 17.84
C GLY A 5 -11.81 -2.65 17.56
N ASP A 6 -10.83 -1.79 17.87
CA ASP A 6 -9.43 -1.99 17.48
C ASP A 6 -8.86 -3.38 17.87
N ASP A 7 -8.56 -4.18 16.86
CA ASP A 7 -8.12 -5.56 16.97
C ASP A 7 -6.71 -5.79 16.40
N VAL A 8 -6.06 -6.86 16.88
CA VAL A 8 -4.79 -7.34 16.33
C VAL A 8 -4.95 -8.78 15.87
N LEU A 9 -4.95 -8.98 14.56
CA LEU A 9 -5.06 -10.28 13.92
C LEU A 9 -3.71 -10.69 13.34
N THR A 10 -3.14 -11.79 13.81
CA THR A 10 -1.87 -12.33 13.31
C THR A 10 -2.09 -13.74 12.78
N GLY A 11 -1.79 -13.94 11.49
CA GLY A 11 -1.88 -15.24 10.84
C GLY A 11 -0.57 -16.03 10.86
N THR A 12 -0.54 -17.00 9.97
CA THR A 12 0.54 -17.95 9.77
C THR A 12 1.03 -17.88 8.32
N SER A 13 1.70 -18.93 7.85
CA SER A 13 2.10 -19.07 6.45
C SER A 13 1.04 -19.82 5.61
N ALA A 14 -0.10 -20.17 6.22
CA ALA A 14 -1.21 -20.82 5.53
C ALA A 14 -2.13 -19.76 4.91
N ALA A 15 -2.88 -20.13 3.87
CA ALA A 15 -3.87 -19.23 3.30
C ALA A 15 -5.03 -19.00 4.27
N GLU A 16 -5.21 -17.76 4.71
CA GLU A 16 -6.15 -17.39 5.76
C GLU A 16 -7.13 -16.30 5.27
N ARG A 17 -8.19 -16.09 6.05
CA ARG A 17 -9.15 -15.00 5.82
C ARG A 17 -9.27 -14.17 7.08
N PHE A 18 -8.86 -12.91 6.95
CA PHE A 18 -8.97 -11.88 7.95
C PHE A 18 -10.18 -11.03 7.61
N GLU A 19 -11.04 -10.86 8.59
CA GLU A 19 -12.16 -9.93 8.61
C GLU A 19 -11.96 -9.18 9.91
N ALA A 20 -11.55 -7.92 9.82
CA ALA A 20 -11.10 -7.14 10.96
C ALA A 20 -12.32 -6.65 11.76
N GLY A 21 -13.23 -5.97 11.07
CA GLY A 21 -14.46 -5.42 11.64
C GLY A 21 -14.39 -3.89 11.61
N ASP A 22 -15.31 -3.20 12.26
CA ASP A 22 -15.10 -1.76 12.48
C ASP A 22 -13.94 -1.55 13.47
N GLY A 23 -13.23 -0.43 13.40
CA GLY A 23 -12.12 -0.10 14.30
C GLY A 23 -10.82 0.15 13.54
N ASN A 24 -9.78 0.61 14.23
CA ASN A 24 -8.45 0.75 13.61
C ASN A 24 -7.65 -0.52 13.87
N ASP A 25 -7.70 -1.44 12.92
CA ASP A 25 -7.21 -2.79 13.11
C ASP A 25 -5.80 -3.01 12.59
N ARG A 26 -5.16 -4.03 13.14
CA ARG A 26 -3.83 -4.47 12.72
C ARG A 26 -3.84 -5.91 12.26
N MET A 27 -3.72 -6.12 10.96
CA MET A 27 -3.65 -7.43 10.33
C MET A 27 -2.22 -7.75 9.90
N ILE A 28 -1.69 -8.91 10.32
CA ILE A 28 -0.33 -9.37 9.97
C ILE A 28 -0.43 -10.75 9.32
N GLY A 29 -0.26 -10.80 8.00
CA GLY A 29 -0.02 -12.02 7.25
C GLY A 29 1.44 -12.44 7.32
N ARG A 30 1.70 -13.75 7.41
CA ARG A 30 3.07 -14.32 7.42
C ARG A 30 3.32 -15.23 6.22
N GLY A 31 2.53 -15.03 5.17
CA GLY A 31 2.62 -15.67 3.87
C GLY A 31 1.38 -16.49 3.57
N GLY A 32 1.31 -17.05 2.37
CA GLY A 32 0.10 -17.74 1.92
C GLY A 32 -0.87 -16.83 1.17
N ALA A 33 -1.88 -17.44 0.55
CA ALA A 33 -2.85 -16.76 -0.30
C ALA A 33 -4.00 -16.12 0.51
N ASP A 34 -3.62 -15.16 1.34
CA ASP A 34 -4.49 -14.52 2.33
C ASP A 34 -5.52 -13.57 1.72
N VAL A 35 -6.65 -13.43 2.42
CA VAL A 35 -7.63 -12.36 2.17
C VAL A 35 -7.69 -11.48 3.40
N PHE A 36 -7.41 -10.18 3.20
CA PHE A 36 -7.56 -9.15 4.22
C PHE A 36 -8.76 -8.26 3.87
N LEU A 37 -9.66 -8.08 4.82
CA LEU A 37 -10.79 -7.16 4.76
C LEU A 37 -10.73 -6.30 6.02
N GLY A 38 -10.40 -5.02 5.83
CA GLY A 38 -10.31 -4.02 6.91
C GLY A 38 -11.69 -3.61 7.41
N GLU A 39 -12.64 -3.40 6.49
CA GLU A 39 -13.97 -2.85 6.79
C GLU A 39 -13.92 -1.35 7.10
N ALA A 40 -14.25 -0.87 8.30
CA ALA A 40 -14.32 0.57 8.56
C ALA A 40 -13.34 1.00 9.64
N GLY A 41 -12.50 1.99 9.35
CA GLY A 41 -11.49 2.52 10.26
C GLY A 41 -10.17 2.74 9.54
N ASN A 42 -9.11 3.09 10.26
CA ASN A 42 -7.79 3.27 9.65
C ASN A 42 -6.92 2.06 9.95
N ASP A 43 -6.89 1.12 9.02
CA ASP A 43 -6.32 -0.18 9.21
C ASP A 43 -4.85 -0.26 8.79
N TYR A 44 -4.13 -1.17 9.43
CA TYR A 44 -2.76 -1.52 9.10
C TYR A 44 -2.67 -2.98 8.69
N ILE A 45 -2.42 -3.21 7.41
CA ILE A 45 -2.28 -4.52 6.79
C ILE A 45 -0.81 -4.76 6.46
N ARG A 46 -0.18 -5.76 7.08
CA ARG A 46 1.20 -6.13 6.79
C ARG A 46 1.28 -7.51 6.16
N VAL A 47 1.87 -7.57 4.97
CA VAL A 47 2.13 -8.80 4.23
C VAL A 47 3.62 -9.10 4.17
N SER A 48 4.02 -10.37 4.31
CA SER A 48 5.42 -10.79 4.20
C SER A 48 5.88 -11.06 2.77
N ASP A 49 4.93 -11.25 1.85
CA ASP A 49 5.16 -11.49 0.44
C ASP A 49 3.99 -10.94 -0.39
N LEU A 50 4.07 -11.10 -1.71
CA LEU A 50 3.06 -10.63 -2.68
C LEU A 50 2.12 -11.75 -3.15
N GLY A 51 2.12 -12.89 -2.45
CA GLY A 51 1.32 -14.07 -2.75
C GLY A 51 -0.11 -14.02 -2.23
N PHE A 52 -0.51 -12.93 -1.57
CA PHE A 52 -1.87 -12.74 -1.06
C PHE A 52 -2.90 -12.78 -2.20
N ARG A 53 -4.14 -13.14 -1.81
CA ARG A 53 -5.28 -13.24 -2.72
C ARG A 53 -6.06 -11.94 -2.82
N LEU A 54 -6.23 -11.21 -1.72
CA LEU A 54 -6.93 -9.93 -1.68
C LEU A 54 -6.44 -9.10 -0.49
N VAL A 55 -6.26 -7.80 -0.71
CA VAL A 55 -6.11 -6.76 0.30
C VAL A 55 -7.17 -5.71 0.02
N ASP A 56 -8.13 -5.59 0.91
CA ASP A 56 -9.14 -4.53 0.89
C ASP A 56 -9.06 -3.78 2.22
N GLY A 57 -8.61 -2.53 2.19
CA GLY A 57 -8.56 -1.68 3.40
C GLY A 57 -9.96 -1.24 3.83
N GLY A 58 -10.87 -1.05 2.88
CA GLY A 58 -12.23 -0.61 3.17
C GLY A 58 -12.35 0.91 3.31
N ILE A 59 -13.13 1.37 4.28
CA ILE A 59 -13.42 2.79 4.51
C ILE A 59 -12.46 3.33 5.56
N GLY A 60 -11.61 4.27 5.14
CA GLY A 60 -10.80 5.05 6.05
C GLY A 60 -9.49 5.46 5.39
N ASN A 61 -8.42 5.55 6.19
CA ASN A 61 -7.07 5.78 5.69
C ASN A 61 -6.20 4.58 6.04
N ASP A 62 -6.11 3.67 5.09
CA ASP A 62 -5.56 2.35 5.29
C ASP A 62 -4.13 2.26 4.79
N THR A 63 -3.37 1.40 5.46
CA THR A 63 -1.96 1.18 5.17
C THR A 63 -1.71 -0.25 4.75
N LEU A 64 -1.19 -0.44 3.54
CA LEU A 64 -0.53 -1.68 3.13
C LEU A 64 0.99 -1.59 3.36
N ALA A 65 1.50 -2.42 4.25
CA ALA A 65 2.92 -2.51 4.57
C ALA A 65 3.56 -3.79 4.03
N LEU A 66 4.60 -3.60 3.20
CA LEU A 66 5.44 -4.68 2.71
C LEU A 66 6.48 -5.03 3.77
N GLY A 67 6.28 -6.14 4.46
CA GLY A 67 7.14 -6.61 5.55
C GLY A 67 8.23 -7.59 5.13
N GLY A 68 8.27 -7.97 3.86
CA GLY A 68 9.20 -8.95 3.28
C GLY A 68 10.57 -8.38 2.92
N SER A 69 11.28 -9.06 2.01
CA SER A 69 12.57 -8.60 1.49
C SER A 69 12.61 -8.53 -0.02
N ASN A 70 13.16 -7.43 -0.56
CA ASN A 70 13.32 -7.19 -2.00
C ASN A 70 12.02 -7.42 -2.79
N LEU A 71 10.89 -6.97 -2.24
CA LEU A 71 9.58 -7.16 -2.86
C LEU A 71 9.40 -6.18 -4.02
N ASN A 72 8.93 -6.68 -5.16
CA ASN A 72 8.56 -5.85 -6.30
C ASN A 72 7.04 -5.88 -6.49
N LEU A 73 6.35 -4.93 -5.85
CA LEU A 73 4.91 -4.77 -5.97
C LEU A 73 4.60 -4.01 -7.26
N ASN A 74 4.12 -4.70 -8.28
CA ASN A 74 3.62 -4.08 -9.50
C ASN A 74 2.09 -3.97 -9.50
N LEU A 75 1.55 -2.77 -9.31
CA LEU A 75 0.11 -2.54 -9.24
C LEU A 75 -0.60 -2.89 -10.56
N THR A 76 0.06 -2.76 -11.71
CA THR A 76 -0.55 -3.13 -13.01
C THR A 76 -0.86 -4.62 -13.11
N ASP A 77 -0.13 -5.44 -12.36
CA ASP A 77 -0.26 -6.90 -12.37
C ASP A 77 -1.17 -7.40 -11.23
N MET A 78 -1.57 -6.52 -10.32
CA MET A 78 -2.40 -6.89 -9.17
C MET A 78 -3.87 -7.04 -9.54
N GLY A 79 -4.35 -6.52 -10.67
CA GLY A 79 -5.66 -6.86 -11.25
C GLY A 79 -6.85 -6.71 -10.28
N GLY A 80 -6.85 -5.67 -9.45
CA GLY A 80 -7.91 -5.43 -8.45
C GLY A 80 -7.76 -6.22 -7.15
N LYS A 81 -6.61 -6.87 -6.91
CA LYS A 81 -6.30 -7.53 -5.62
C LYS A 81 -6.03 -6.55 -4.47
N ILE A 82 -5.85 -5.26 -4.77
CA ILE A 82 -5.58 -4.23 -3.77
C ILE A 82 -6.58 -3.10 -4.00
N SER A 83 -7.35 -2.76 -2.97
CA SER A 83 -8.33 -1.67 -2.96
C SER A 83 -8.43 -1.04 -1.57
N GLY A 84 -8.96 0.18 -1.51
CA GLY A 84 -9.11 0.94 -0.28
C GLY A 84 -7.78 1.16 0.44
N ILE A 85 -6.71 1.52 -0.28
CA ILE A 85 -5.39 1.78 0.33
C ILE A 85 -4.90 3.18 -0.03
N GLU A 86 -4.69 4.01 0.99
CA GLU A 86 -4.19 5.38 0.86
C GLU A 86 -2.68 5.47 1.11
N THR A 87 -2.12 4.51 1.85
CA THR A 87 -0.69 4.47 2.18
C THR A 87 -0.05 3.12 1.86
N ILE A 88 1.03 3.14 1.07
CA ILE A 88 1.93 1.99 0.91
C ILE A 88 3.23 2.23 1.69
N ARG A 89 3.65 1.25 2.50
CA ARG A 89 4.92 1.28 3.24
C ARG A 89 5.85 0.19 2.73
N LEU A 90 7.01 0.61 2.24
CA LEU A 90 8.08 -0.22 1.69
C LEU A 90 9.16 -0.59 2.72
N PHE A 91 8.93 -0.35 4.02
CA PHE A 91 9.88 -0.61 5.14
C PHE A 91 10.22 -2.10 5.42
N GLY A 92 10.10 -2.97 4.43
CA GLY A 92 10.68 -4.29 4.46
C GLY A 92 12.21 -4.23 4.54
N THR A 93 12.84 -5.39 4.41
CA THR A 93 14.31 -5.50 4.39
C THR A 93 14.82 -5.49 2.95
N GLY A 94 16.03 -4.98 2.71
CA GLY A 94 16.54 -4.84 1.34
C GLY A 94 15.76 -3.81 0.53
N ASP A 95 15.90 -3.87 -0.78
CA ASP A 95 15.45 -2.81 -1.71
C ASP A 95 14.11 -3.19 -2.33
N ASN A 96 13.02 -2.57 -1.87
CA ASN A 96 11.68 -2.86 -2.35
C ASN A 96 11.29 -1.90 -3.47
N THR A 97 10.53 -2.39 -4.44
CA THR A 97 10.08 -1.60 -5.58
C THR A 97 8.55 -1.56 -5.62
N LEU A 98 8.00 -0.37 -5.84
CA LEU A 98 6.60 -0.18 -6.20
C LEU A 98 6.53 0.27 -7.67
N THR A 99 5.84 -0.49 -8.52
CA THR A 99 5.57 -0.10 -9.91
C THR A 99 4.10 0.29 -10.04
N LEU A 100 3.83 1.45 -10.64
CA LEU A 100 2.48 2.01 -10.76
C LEU A 100 2.28 2.89 -11.99
N THR A 101 1.01 3.12 -12.32
CA THR A 101 0.53 4.15 -13.23
C THR A 101 -0.25 5.22 -12.46
N ALA A 102 -0.50 6.37 -13.09
CA ALA A 102 -1.41 7.38 -12.55
C ALA A 102 -2.84 6.83 -12.36
N ALA A 103 -3.28 5.92 -13.23
CA ALA A 103 -4.58 5.26 -13.08
C ALA A 103 -4.62 4.34 -11.86
N ASP A 104 -3.53 3.66 -11.53
CA ASP A 104 -3.45 2.85 -10.31
C ASP A 104 -3.62 3.72 -9.06
N VAL A 105 -3.00 4.91 -9.02
CA VAL A 105 -3.14 5.87 -7.91
C VAL A 105 -4.60 6.32 -7.73
N LEU A 106 -5.33 6.56 -8.82
CA LEU A 106 -6.73 6.96 -8.78
C LEU A 106 -7.68 5.83 -8.36
N ASN A 107 -7.31 4.58 -8.65
CA ASN A 107 -8.18 3.43 -8.42
C ASN A 107 -7.87 2.66 -7.14
N LEU A 108 -6.77 3.00 -6.46
CA LEU A 108 -6.35 2.29 -5.24
C LEU A 108 -7.23 2.64 -4.04
N SER A 109 -7.85 3.82 -4.05
CA SER A 109 -8.73 4.32 -3.00
C SER A 109 -9.95 5.02 -3.61
N ASP A 110 -11.12 4.78 -3.02
CA ASP A 110 -12.35 5.49 -3.38
C ASP A 110 -12.51 6.83 -2.61
N THR A 111 -11.61 7.13 -1.67
CA THR A 111 -11.71 8.30 -0.78
C THR A 111 -10.76 9.43 -1.19
N THR A 112 -9.71 9.13 -1.95
CA THR A 112 -8.70 10.11 -2.35
C THR A 112 -7.99 9.70 -3.64
N ASN A 113 -7.59 10.71 -4.40
CA ASN A 113 -6.70 10.56 -5.56
C ASN A 113 -5.21 10.62 -5.16
N THR A 114 -4.93 10.60 -3.85
CA THR A 114 -3.58 10.75 -3.31
C THR A 114 -3.09 9.44 -2.72
N LEU A 115 -2.00 8.91 -3.27
CA LEU A 115 -1.28 7.79 -2.67
C LEU A 115 -0.05 8.30 -1.93
N ARG A 116 0.08 7.93 -0.65
CA ARG A 116 1.31 8.16 0.12
C ARG A 116 2.19 6.93 0.09
N VAL A 117 3.46 7.09 -0.24
CA VAL A 117 4.44 6.00 -0.24
C VAL A 117 5.60 6.37 0.66
N ASN A 118 5.92 5.49 1.60
CA ASN A 118 7.09 5.63 2.47
C ASN A 118 7.98 4.42 2.34
N GLY A 119 9.28 4.59 2.57
CA GLY A 119 10.25 3.51 2.53
C GLY A 119 11.57 3.94 3.16
N ASN A 120 12.53 3.04 3.15
CA ASN A 120 13.90 3.30 3.59
C ASN A 120 14.82 3.49 2.36
N ALA A 121 16.08 3.82 2.64
CA ALA A 121 17.08 3.99 1.59
C ALA A 121 17.26 2.68 0.81
N GLY A 122 17.18 2.75 -0.51
CA GLY A 122 17.21 1.60 -1.42
C GLY A 122 15.85 1.31 -2.06
N ASP A 123 14.76 1.69 -1.40
CA ASP A 123 13.43 1.56 -1.96
C ASP A 123 13.22 2.50 -3.17
N ARG A 124 12.41 2.04 -4.13
CA ARG A 124 12.17 2.76 -5.38
C ARG A 124 10.72 2.68 -5.84
N ILE A 125 10.25 3.74 -6.49
CA ILE A 125 9.00 3.76 -7.26
C ILE A 125 9.33 3.85 -8.74
N VAL A 126 8.67 3.00 -9.53
CA VAL A 126 8.69 2.98 -10.99
C VAL A 126 7.36 3.51 -11.51
N GLY A 127 7.40 4.64 -12.23
CA GLY A 127 6.22 5.24 -12.84
C GLY A 127 6.10 4.84 -14.30
N LEU A 128 5.04 4.09 -14.66
CA LEU A 128 4.79 3.67 -16.05
C LEU A 128 3.98 4.69 -16.87
N SER A 129 3.34 5.64 -16.19
CA SER A 129 2.66 6.77 -16.85
C SER A 129 3.66 7.83 -17.31
N HIS A 130 3.39 8.43 -18.45
CA HIS A 130 4.11 9.62 -18.92
C HIS A 130 3.46 10.88 -18.33
N GLY A 131 4.23 11.97 -18.24
CA GLY A 131 3.70 13.29 -17.87
C GLY A 131 3.43 13.47 -16.38
N TRP A 132 4.13 12.72 -15.51
CA TRP A 132 4.28 13.15 -14.13
C TRP A 132 4.87 14.57 -14.10
N GLY A 133 4.39 15.36 -13.16
CA GLY A 133 4.90 16.68 -12.83
C GLY A 133 5.45 16.71 -11.41
N ASP A 134 6.49 17.52 -11.23
CA ASP A 134 7.17 17.74 -9.95
C ASP A 134 6.47 18.86 -9.15
N GLY A 135 5.92 18.51 -7.98
CA GLY A 135 5.35 19.46 -7.02
C GLY A 135 6.34 19.96 -5.95
N GLY A 136 7.58 19.47 -5.98
CA GLY A 136 8.65 19.77 -5.04
C GLY A 136 8.54 18.98 -3.73
N VAL A 137 9.51 19.22 -2.85
CA VAL A 137 9.60 18.60 -1.53
C VAL A 137 8.98 19.51 -0.47
N HIS A 138 8.05 18.98 0.31
CA HIS A 138 7.37 19.64 1.43
C HIS A 138 7.43 18.75 2.67
N GLY A 139 8.26 19.13 3.65
CA GLY A 139 8.52 18.29 4.81
C GLY A 139 9.22 16.99 4.42
N ASP A 140 8.67 15.86 4.82
CA ASP A 140 9.26 14.53 4.58
C ASP A 140 8.80 13.90 3.24
N PHE A 141 8.09 14.64 2.39
CA PHE A 141 7.52 14.14 1.13
C PHE A 141 7.95 14.97 -0.08
N HIS A 142 8.30 14.28 -1.15
CA HIS A 142 8.32 14.79 -2.52
C HIS A 142 6.96 14.53 -3.17
N THR A 143 6.32 15.58 -3.65
CA THR A 143 5.02 15.49 -4.33
C THR A 143 5.22 15.33 -5.83
N PHE A 144 4.58 14.32 -6.41
CA PHE A 144 4.42 14.17 -7.85
C PHE A 144 2.94 14.15 -8.21
N PHE A 145 2.57 14.62 -9.39
CA PHE A 145 1.18 14.60 -9.85
C PHE A 145 1.05 14.24 -11.32
N ASN A 146 -0.06 13.65 -11.70
CA ASN A 146 -0.42 13.35 -13.08
C ASN A 146 -1.94 13.53 -13.22
N ASP A 147 -2.36 14.60 -13.89
CA ASP A 147 -3.75 15.08 -13.88
C ASP A 147 -4.30 15.21 -12.44
N ALA A 148 -5.25 14.36 -12.06
CA ALA A 148 -5.85 14.34 -10.74
C ALA A 148 -5.11 13.43 -9.74
N ALA A 149 -4.23 12.54 -10.22
CA ALA A 149 -3.46 11.64 -9.39
C ALA A 149 -2.35 12.40 -8.68
N VAL A 150 -2.21 12.16 -7.38
CA VAL A 150 -1.15 12.75 -6.55
C VAL A 150 -0.39 11.63 -5.85
N LEU A 151 0.94 11.68 -5.92
CA LEU A 151 1.82 10.75 -5.22
C LEU A 151 2.68 11.54 -4.23
N LEU A 152 2.55 11.21 -2.95
CA LEU A 152 3.40 11.76 -1.89
C LEU A 152 4.48 10.72 -1.55
N VAL A 153 5.70 10.94 -2.05
CA VAL A 153 6.82 10.01 -1.93
C VAL A 153 7.72 10.44 -0.79
N GLY A 154 7.91 9.58 0.20
CA GLY A 154 8.83 9.84 1.30
C GLY A 154 10.25 10.09 0.78
N VAL A 155 10.94 11.11 1.30
CA VAL A 155 12.26 11.56 0.79
C VAL A 155 13.38 10.51 0.79
N ASN A 156 13.18 9.37 1.47
CA ASN A 156 14.12 8.25 1.47
C ASN A 156 13.88 7.25 0.31
N VAL A 157 12.81 7.42 -0.45
CA VAL A 157 12.43 6.57 -1.58
C VAL A 157 12.80 7.28 -2.89
N THR A 158 13.39 6.54 -3.80
CA THR A 158 13.77 7.07 -5.13
C THR A 158 12.64 6.90 -6.14
N THR A 159 12.57 7.77 -7.15
CA THR A 159 11.63 7.66 -8.29
C THR A 159 12.42 7.62 -9.61
N ASP A 160 11.84 7.06 -10.67
CA ASP A 160 12.38 7.13 -12.03
C ASP A 160 11.61 8.08 -12.97
N PHE A 161 10.70 8.86 -12.40
CA PHE A 161 9.89 9.87 -13.08
C PHE A 161 10.05 11.25 -12.40
N VAL A 162 9.45 12.26 -13.02
CA VAL A 162 9.72 13.69 -12.82
C VAL A 162 8.48 14.38 -12.29
#